data_AF-A0A016T037-F1
#
_entry.id   AF-A0A016T037-F1
#
_cell.length_a   1.000
_cell.length_b   1.000
_cell.length_c   1.000
_cell.angle_alpha   90.00
_cell.angle_beta   90.00
_cell.angle_gamma   90.00
#
_symmetry.space_group_name_H-M   'P 1'
#
loop_
_entity.id
_entity.type
_entity.pdbx_description
1 polymer ?
#
loop_
_entity_poly.entity_id
_entity_poly.type
_entity_poly.pdbx_seq_one_letter_code
_entity_poly.pdbx_strand_id
1 'polypeptide(L)'
;MWILAALAVTAFAAKPTTVEEFLAQPVEEHVEKLSGQAFVDYINEHQSFYRAEYSPEAEAFVKARIMDSKFLAEPKKEEVLADVYGDDPPDRLSQFYHSSITS
;
A
#
# COMPACT_ATOMS: atom_id res chain seq x y z
N MET A 1 -29.27 -10.43 -37.04
CA MET A 1 -27.93 -10.16 -36.44
C MET A 1 -27.58 -8.67 -36.34
N TRP A 2 -28.53 -7.73 -36.41
CA TRP A 2 -28.27 -6.29 -36.19
C TRP A 2 -28.31 -5.87 -34.72
N ILE A 3 -29.06 -6.62 -33.91
CA ILE A 3 -29.25 -6.35 -32.48
C ILE A 3 -27.93 -6.50 -31.72
N LEU A 4 -27.12 -7.52 -32.04
CA LEU A 4 -25.81 -7.73 -31.42
C LEU A 4 -24.81 -6.62 -31.79
N ALA A 5 -24.85 -6.14 -33.04
CA ALA A 5 -24.02 -5.03 -33.49
C ALA A 5 -24.42 -3.71 -32.78
N ALA A 6 -25.72 -3.45 -32.64
CA ALA A 6 -26.20 -2.28 -31.89
C ALA A 6 -25.82 -2.34 -30.40
N LEU A 7 -25.92 -3.53 -29.76
CA LEU A 7 -25.52 -3.74 -28.37
C LEU A 7 -24.00 -3.51 -28.17
N ALA A 8 -23.18 -4.00 -29.10
CA ALA A 8 -21.73 -3.80 -29.06
C ALA A 8 -21.36 -2.31 -29.19
N VAL A 9 -22.02 -1.56 -30.08
CA VAL A 9 -21.80 -0.12 -30.25
C VAL A 9 -22.17 0.66 -28.98
N THR A 10 -23.27 0.30 -28.31
CA THR A 10 -23.64 0.94 -27.04
C THR A 10 -22.67 0.62 -25.90
N ALA A 11 -22.13 -0.60 -25.84
CA ALA A 11 -21.12 -0.96 -24.85
C ALA A 11 -19.80 -0.20 -25.03
N PHE A 12 -19.36 0.01 -26.29
CA PHE A 12 -18.17 0.82 -26.60
C PHE A 12 -18.37 2.32 -26.42
N ALA A 13 -19.61 2.81 -26.51
CA ALA A 13 -19.94 4.22 -26.27
C ALA A 13 -20.11 4.55 -24.77
N ALA A 14 -20.11 3.55 -23.89
CA ALA A 14 -20.07 3.78 -22.45
C ALA A 14 -18.77 4.53 -22.11
N LYS A 15 -18.93 5.75 -21.59
CA LYS A 15 -17.77 6.52 -21.12
C LYS A 15 -17.06 5.72 -20.02
N PRO A 16 -15.72 5.67 -20.02
CA PRO A 16 -15.00 5.11 -18.90
C PRO A 16 -15.42 5.86 -17.63
N THR A 17 -15.70 5.12 -16.56
CA THR A 17 -16.08 5.68 -15.27
C THR A 17 -15.03 6.69 -14.84
N THR A 18 -15.47 7.89 -14.46
CA THR A 18 -14.55 8.91 -13.97
C THR A 18 -14.06 8.53 -12.57
N VAL A 19 -12.91 9.07 -12.15
CA VAL A 19 -12.39 8.81 -10.79
C VAL A 19 -13.41 9.21 -9.72
N GLU A 20 -14.10 10.35 -9.90
CA GLU A 20 -15.12 10.81 -8.96
C GLU A 20 -16.32 9.85 -8.86
N GLU A 21 -16.81 9.36 -10.00
CA GLU A 21 -17.90 8.38 -10.03
C GLU A 21 -17.48 7.03 -9.42
N PHE A 22 -16.23 6.62 -9.59
CA PHE A 22 -15.71 5.41 -8.96
C PHE A 22 -15.60 5.56 -7.44
N LEU A 23 -15.09 6.70 -6.95
CA LEU A 23 -14.96 6.99 -5.52
C LEU A 23 -16.32 7.16 -4.82
N ALA A 24 -17.38 7.53 -5.55
CA ALA A 24 -18.74 7.61 -5.03
C ALA A 24 -19.43 6.25 -4.89
N GLN A 25 -18.88 5.17 -5.48
CA GLN A 25 -19.48 3.84 -5.39
C GLN A 25 -19.28 3.25 -3.98
N PRO A 26 -20.32 2.61 -3.40
CA PRO A 26 -20.19 1.95 -2.12
C PRO A 26 -19.24 0.75 -2.25
N VAL A 27 -18.33 0.61 -1.29
CA VAL A 27 -17.50 -0.60 -1.17
C VAL A 27 -18.36 -1.72 -0.61
N GLU A 28 -18.39 -2.85 -1.30
CA GLU A 28 -19.16 -4.01 -0.86
C GLU A 28 -18.47 -4.69 0.34
N GLU A 29 -19.24 -5.06 1.38
CA GLU A 29 -18.72 -5.66 2.62
C GLU A 29 -17.87 -6.93 2.37
N HIS A 30 -18.20 -7.68 1.31
CA HIS A 30 -17.50 -8.90 0.97
C HIS A 30 -16.07 -8.67 0.46
N VAL A 31 -15.77 -7.46 -0.05
CA VAL A 31 -14.46 -7.07 -0.61
C VAL A 31 -13.41 -6.98 0.49
N GLU A 32 -13.79 -6.58 1.70
CA GLU A 32 -12.88 -6.50 2.86
C GLU A 32 -12.26 -7.86 3.23
N LYS A 33 -12.87 -8.95 2.77
CA LYS A 33 -12.42 -10.33 3.03
C LYS A 33 -11.57 -10.89 1.89
N LEU A 34 -11.50 -10.21 0.74
CA LEU A 34 -10.70 -10.63 -0.40
C LEU A 34 -9.21 -10.39 -0.11
N SER A 35 -8.37 -11.32 -0.57
CA SER A 35 -6.92 -11.21 -0.44
C SER A 35 -6.23 -11.87 -1.64
N GLY A 36 -4.94 -11.58 -1.80
CA GLY A 36 -4.10 -12.15 -2.85
C GLY A 36 -4.68 -11.94 -4.25
N GLN A 37 -4.71 -13.03 -5.03
CA GLN A 37 -5.18 -12.99 -6.42
C GLN A 37 -6.65 -12.55 -6.54
N ALA A 38 -7.54 -13.00 -5.66
CA ALA A 38 -8.96 -12.67 -5.74
C ALA A 38 -9.23 -11.17 -5.57
N PHE A 39 -8.42 -10.50 -4.73
CA PHE A 39 -8.51 -9.05 -4.57
C PHE A 39 -7.98 -8.30 -5.79
N VAL A 40 -6.90 -8.79 -6.39
CA VAL A 40 -6.34 -8.24 -7.64
C VAL A 40 -7.33 -8.38 -8.80
N ASP A 41 -8.01 -9.53 -8.91
CA ASP A 41 -9.02 -9.77 -9.93
C ASP A 41 -10.20 -8.80 -9.77
N TYR A 42 -10.68 -8.63 -8.54
CA TYR A 42 -11.73 -7.66 -8.21
C TYR A 42 -11.34 -6.24 -8.64
N ILE A 43 -10.14 -5.77 -8.27
CA ILE A 43 -9.65 -4.43 -8.65
C ILE A 43 -9.64 -4.25 -10.17
N ASN A 44 -9.13 -5.24 -10.90
CA ASN A 44 -9.03 -5.17 -12.36
C ASN A 44 -10.39 -5.25 -13.07
N GLU A 45 -11.41 -5.81 -12.42
CA GLU A 45 -12.79 -5.84 -12.92
C GLU A 45 -13.54 -4.52 -12.65
N HIS A 46 -13.30 -3.91 -11.48
CA HIS A 46 -14.10 -2.77 -11.01
C HIS A 46 -13.52 -1.41 -11.39
N GLN A 47 -12.25 -1.33 -11.79
CA GLN A 47 -11.66 -0.10 -12.30
C GLN A 47 -10.70 -0.33 -13.47
N SER A 48 -10.56 0.67 -14.34
CA SER A 48 -9.69 0.63 -15.52
C SER A 48 -8.57 1.67 -15.52
N PHE A 49 -8.33 2.36 -14.40
CA PHE A 49 -7.30 3.39 -14.24
C PHE A 49 -5.89 2.81 -14.16
N TYR A 50 -5.74 1.62 -13.58
CA TYR A 50 -4.46 0.93 -13.47
C TYR A 50 -4.65 -0.59 -13.46
N ARG A 51 -3.61 -1.33 -13.82
CA ARG A 51 -3.56 -2.79 -13.75
C ARG A 51 -2.92 -3.21 -12.43
N ALA A 52 -3.63 -3.99 -11.64
CA ALA A 52 -3.08 -4.63 -10.44
C ALA A 52 -2.48 -6.00 -10.80
N GLU A 53 -1.37 -6.35 -10.15
CA GLU A 53 -0.69 -7.64 -10.30
C GLU A 53 -0.42 -8.24 -8.92
N TYR A 54 -0.68 -9.53 -8.76
CA TYR A 54 -0.36 -10.25 -7.54
C TYR A 54 1.07 -10.82 -7.62
N SER A 55 1.85 -10.64 -6.55
CA SER A 55 3.15 -11.27 -6.37
C SER A 55 3.26 -11.85 -4.95
N PRO A 56 3.45 -13.17 -4.81
CA PRO A 56 3.72 -13.80 -3.52
C PRO A 56 4.98 -13.25 -2.84
N GLU A 57 5.98 -12.84 -3.64
CA GLU A 57 7.23 -12.26 -3.14
C GLU A 57 6.99 -10.88 -2.55
N ALA A 58 6.14 -10.06 -3.18
CA ALA A 58 5.76 -8.75 -2.65
C ALA A 58 5.07 -8.89 -1.28
N GLU A 59 4.20 -9.89 -1.12
CA GLU A 59 3.54 -10.18 0.15
C GLU A 59 4.57 -10.58 1.23
N ALA A 60 5.46 -11.52 0.92
CA ALA A 60 6.51 -11.96 1.84
C ALA A 60 7.45 -10.81 2.23
N PHE A 61 7.80 -9.96 1.26
CA PHE A 61 8.69 -8.82 1.44
C PHE A 61 8.08 -7.73 2.32
N VAL A 62 6.80 -7.40 2.12
CA VAL A 62 6.08 -6.46 3.00
C VAL A 62 6.00 -7.03 4.40
N LYS A 63 5.62 -8.31 4.54
CA LYS A 63 5.50 -8.98 5.84
C LYS A 63 6.82 -9.00 6.61
N ALA A 64 7.95 -9.21 5.93
CA ALA A 64 9.27 -9.21 6.54
C ALA A 64 9.70 -7.83 7.09
N ARG A 65 9.05 -6.74 6.65
CA ARG A 65 9.33 -5.37 7.08
C ARG A 65 8.41 -4.87 8.18
N ILE A 66 7.32 -5.59 8.43
CA ILE A 66 6.41 -5.25 9.52
C ILE A 66 7.08 -5.65 10.83
N MET A 67 7.26 -4.66 11.70
CA MET A 67 7.78 -4.88 13.05
C MET A 67 6.81 -5.78 13.82
N ASP A 68 7.37 -6.75 14.56
CA ASP A 68 6.56 -7.65 15.41
C ASP A 68 5.70 -6.82 16.37
N SER A 69 4.41 -7.17 16.47
CA SER A 69 3.42 -6.45 17.27
C SER A 69 3.82 -6.29 18.74
N LYS A 70 4.68 -7.18 19.27
CA LYS A 70 5.20 -7.06 20.65
C LYS A 70 5.99 -5.76 20.89
N PHE A 71 6.54 -5.17 19.82
CA PHE A 71 7.29 -3.91 19.88
C PHE A 71 6.40 -2.68 19.64
N LEU A 72 5.09 -2.84 19.44
CA LEU A 72 4.15 -1.72 19.41
C LEU A 72 3.76 -1.27 20.83
N ALA A 73 3.96 -2.12 21.83
CA ALA A 73 3.71 -1.80 23.23
C ALA A 73 4.83 -0.92 23.80
N GLU A 74 4.48 -0.06 24.76
CA GLU A 74 5.47 0.67 25.53
C GLU A 74 6.39 -0.33 26.26
N PRO A 75 7.72 -0.19 26.15
CA PRO A 75 8.65 -1.10 26.79
C PRO A 75 8.53 -1.01 28.31
N LYS A 76 8.77 -2.13 28.99
CA LYS A 76 8.79 -2.14 30.46
C LYS A 76 9.97 -1.31 30.95
N LYS A 77 9.80 -0.60 32.06
CA LYS A 77 10.85 0.29 32.62
C LYS A 77 12.13 -0.46 32.95
N GLU A 78 12.02 -1.75 33.25
CA GLU A 78 13.15 -2.63 33.56
C GLU A 78 13.94 -3.08 32.31
N GLU A 79 13.35 -2.99 31.12
CA GLU A 79 13.98 -3.33 29.83
C GLU A 79 14.72 -2.13 29.21
N VAL A 80 14.42 -0.91 29.68
CA VAL A 80 15.09 0.31 29.26
C VAL A 80 16.38 0.45 30.10
N LEU A 81 17.50 0.02 29.51
CA LEU A 81 18.84 0.15 30.11
C LEU A 81 19.29 1.61 30.12
N ALA A 82 18.73 2.39 31.05
CA ALA A 82 18.97 3.82 31.28
C ALA A 82 18.60 4.72 30.08
N ASP A 83 17.99 5.85 30.40
CA ASP A 83 17.82 6.93 29.43
C ASP A 83 19.23 7.42 29.05
N VAL A 84 19.59 7.36 27.77
CA VAL A 84 20.87 7.92 27.30
C VAL A 84 20.70 9.43 27.32
N TYR A 85 20.99 10.03 28.47
CA TYR A 85 20.92 11.46 28.64
C TYR A 85 22.14 12.10 27.97
N GLY A 86 21.89 12.67 26.80
CA GLY A 86 22.83 13.51 26.06
C GLY A 86 22.10 14.13 24.87
N ASP A 87 21.99 15.45 24.85
CA ASP A 87 21.53 16.20 23.67
C ASP A 87 22.51 16.04 22.49
N ASP A 88 23.71 15.50 22.75
CA ASP A 88 24.73 15.28 21.75
C ASP A 88 24.50 13.94 21.04
N PRO A 89 24.32 13.94 19.70
CA PRO A 89 24.27 12.71 18.94
C PRO A 89 25.60 11.95 19.10
N PRO A 90 25.58 10.59 19.10
CA PRO A 90 26.81 9.80 19.20
C PRO A 90 27.84 10.24 18.15
N ASP A 91 29.12 10.27 18.52
CA ASP A 91 30.26 10.76 17.69
C ASP A 91 30.29 10.19 16.25
N ARG A 92 29.66 9.03 16.05
CA ARG A 92 29.52 8.41 14.73
C ARG A 92 28.62 9.20 13.78
N LEU A 93 27.62 9.92 14.30
CA LEU A 93 26.71 10.75 13.51
C LEU A 93 27.36 12.10 13.14
N SER A 94 28.17 12.68 14.02
CA SER A 94 28.88 13.94 13.75
C SER A 94 29.96 13.80 12.65
N GLN A 95 30.56 12.62 12.49
CA GLN A 95 31.47 12.31 11.38
C GLN A 95 30.80 12.33 10.00
N PHE A 96 29.53 11.90 9.91
CA PHE A 96 28.79 11.95 8.64
C PHE A 96 28.50 13.39 8.18
N TYR A 97 28.23 14.31 9.11
CA TYR A 97 27.98 15.72 8.78
C TYR A 97 29.25 16.47 8.35
N HIS A 98 30.43 16.11 8.84
CA HIS A 98 31.68 16.75 8.41
C HIS A 98 32.13 16.32 7.01
N SER A 99 31.86 15.06 6.63
CA SER A 99 32.21 14.51 5.31
C SER A 99 31.38 15.12 4.17
N SER A 100 30.18 15.61 4.42
CA SER A 100 29.29 16.16 3.38
C SER A 100 29.47 17.67 3.14
N ILE A 101 30.16 18.36 4.05
CA ILE A 101 30.40 19.82 3.98
C ILE A 101 31.81 20.14 3.45
N THR A 102 32.72 19.16 3.46
CA THR A 102 34.08 19.29 2.91
C THR A 102 34.25 18.48 1.61
N SER A 103 33.46 18.82 0.58
CA SER A 103 33.69 18.38 -0.80
C SER A 103 34.02 19.55 -1.71
#